data_AF-A0A1H5QMQ1-F1
#
_entry.id   AF-A0A1H5QMQ1-F1
#
_cell.length_a   1.000
_cell.length_b   1.000
_cell.length_c   1.000
_cell.angle_alpha   90.00
_cell.angle_beta   90.00
_cell.angle_gamma   90.00
#
_symmetry.space_group_name_H-M   'P 1'
#
loop_
_entity.id
_entity.type
_entity.pdbx_description
1 polymer ?
#
loop_
_entity_poly.entity_id
_entity_poly.type
_entity_poly.pdbx_seq_one_letter_code
_entity_poly.pdbx_strand_id
1 'polypeptide(L)'
;MSAVFVVDPRGKRDLGFLDWNPSRGMLLRVLGFLADEVEDPALAADLREFVAGGYAFISLSSYTAEQGAEVMKVIREKLPAAVEEWLPGHEGARQHIAELVELVEEAEAAPDAG
;
A
#
# COMPACT_ATOMS: atom_id res chain seq x y z
N MET A 1 -9.04 -0.30 16.26
CA MET A 1 -9.48 0.70 15.26
C MET A 1 -9.04 0.22 13.90
N SER A 2 -9.97 0.23 12.93
CA SER A 2 -9.68 -0.01 11.52
C SER A 2 -8.96 1.20 10.92
N ALA A 3 -8.32 0.98 9.78
CA ALA A 3 -7.73 1.98 8.92
C ALA A 3 -8.07 1.64 7.46
N VAL A 4 -7.84 2.58 6.55
CA VAL A 4 -8.16 2.43 5.13
C VAL A 4 -6.96 2.80 4.28
N PHE A 5 -6.64 1.95 3.32
CA PHE A 5 -5.70 2.23 2.24
C PHE A 5 -6.42 2.02 0.91
N VAL A 6 -6.63 3.11 0.18
CA VAL A 6 -7.24 3.10 -1.15
C VAL A 6 -6.17 2.92 -2.23
N VAL A 7 -6.22 1.82 -2.98
CA VAL A 7 -5.35 1.51 -4.12
C VAL A 7 -5.93 2.13 -5.39
N ASP A 8 -5.85 3.46 -5.48
CA ASP A 8 -6.36 4.25 -6.62
C ASP A 8 -5.23 5.12 -7.20
N PRO A 9 -4.31 4.56 -7.99
CA PRO A 9 -3.17 5.28 -8.52
C PRO A 9 -3.60 6.27 -9.61
N ARG A 10 -2.98 7.46 -9.61
CA ARG A 10 -3.20 8.44 -10.68
C ARG A 10 -2.83 7.86 -12.05
N GLY A 11 -3.60 8.24 -13.07
CA GLY A 11 -3.37 7.83 -14.45
C GLY A 11 -4.14 6.56 -14.86
N LYS A 12 -4.86 5.92 -13.93
CA LYS A 12 -5.81 4.85 -14.23
C LYS A 12 -7.24 5.41 -14.27
N ARG A 13 -8.14 4.77 -15.04
CA ARG A 13 -9.58 5.07 -14.97
C ARG A 13 -10.08 4.85 -13.54
N ASP A 14 -11.10 5.58 -13.12
CA ASP A 14 -11.76 5.36 -11.82
C ASP A 14 -12.09 3.89 -11.62
N LEU A 15 -11.41 3.27 -10.66
CA LEU A 15 -11.46 1.83 -10.44
C LEU A 15 -12.63 1.39 -9.57
N GLY A 16 -13.25 2.32 -8.84
CA GLY A 16 -14.25 2.00 -7.83
C GLY A 16 -13.69 1.13 -6.69
N PHE A 17 -13.71 1.68 -5.46
CA PHE A 17 -13.56 0.95 -4.18
C PHE A 17 -12.47 -0.15 -4.09
N LEU A 18 -11.23 0.13 -4.51
CA LEU A 18 -10.08 -0.73 -4.20
C LEU A 18 -9.55 -0.42 -2.78
N ASP A 19 -10.40 -0.67 -1.79
CA ASP A 19 -10.16 -0.31 -0.40
C ASP A 19 -9.64 -1.49 0.42
N TRP A 20 -8.38 -1.43 0.82
CA TRP A 20 -7.84 -2.34 1.82
C TRP A 20 -8.15 -1.81 3.23
N ASN A 21 -8.76 -2.65 4.07
CA ASN A 21 -9.32 -2.25 5.38
C ASN A 21 -8.61 -2.94 6.58
N PRO A 22 -7.33 -2.65 6.84
CA PRO A 22 -6.57 -3.30 7.91
C PRO A 22 -6.84 -2.72 9.29
N SER A 23 -6.27 -3.37 10.31
CA SER A 23 -6.06 -2.69 11.59
C SER A 23 -5.09 -1.52 11.41
N ARG A 24 -5.27 -0.45 12.19
CA ARG A 24 -4.35 0.71 12.17
C ARG A 24 -2.89 0.32 12.39
N GLY A 25 -2.62 -0.63 13.29
CA GLY A 25 -1.25 -1.11 13.55
C GLY A 25 -0.63 -1.79 12.33
N MET A 26 -1.42 -2.57 11.60
CA MET A 26 -0.97 -3.20 10.35
C MET A 26 -0.72 -2.17 9.26
N LEU A 27 -1.62 -1.19 9.08
CA LEU A 27 -1.39 -0.10 8.11
C LEU A 27 -0.07 0.62 8.39
N LEU A 28 0.16 1.07 9.63
CA LEU A 28 1.37 1.81 9.98
C LEU A 28 2.64 0.97 9.79
N ARG A 29 2.58 -0.35 10.04
CA ARG A 29 3.70 -1.25 9.79
C ARG A 29 4.00 -1.38 8.30
N VAL A 30 2.98 -1.55 7.47
CA VAL A 30 3.13 -1.61 6.00
C VAL A 30 3.68 -0.29 5.47
N LEU A 31 3.15 0.86 5.89
CA LEU A 31 3.65 2.16 5.43
C LEU A 31 5.09 2.43 5.88
N GLY A 32 5.47 1.99 7.08
CA GLY A 32 6.86 2.07 7.54
C GLY A 32 7.81 1.24 6.67
N PHE A 33 7.41 0.02 6.33
CA PHE A 33 8.15 -0.82 5.39
C PHE A 33 8.26 -0.19 4.00
N LEU A 34 7.15 0.34 3.47
CA LEU A 34 7.16 1.02 2.17
C LEU A 34 8.13 2.21 2.19
N ALA A 35 8.15 3.00 3.25
CA ALA A 35 9.05 4.13 3.37
C ALA A 35 10.55 3.75 3.35
N ASP A 36 10.89 2.52 3.74
CA ASP A 36 12.26 2.02 3.73
C ASP A 36 12.64 1.35 2.39
N GLU A 37 11.66 0.97 1.58
CA GLU A 37 11.85 0.20 0.34
C GLU A 37 11.65 0.99 -0.96
N VAL A 38 10.99 2.15 -0.89
CA VAL A 38 10.86 3.08 -2.02
C VAL A 38 12.16 3.86 -2.24
N GLU A 39 12.48 4.11 -3.49
CA GLU A 39 13.64 4.84 -4.00
C GLU A 39 13.40 6.37 -3.99
N ASP A 40 12.16 6.85 -4.21
CA ASP A 40 11.85 8.27 -4.15
C ASP A 40 11.97 8.81 -2.70
N PRO A 41 12.94 9.70 -2.41
CA PRO A 41 13.16 10.21 -1.06
C PRO A 41 12.04 11.10 -0.54
N ALA A 42 11.30 11.78 -1.43
CA ALA A 42 10.17 12.61 -1.03
C ALA A 42 8.97 11.74 -0.61
N LEU A 43 8.68 10.68 -1.37
CA LEU A 43 7.70 9.67 -1.00
C LEU A 43 8.08 8.99 0.33
N ALA A 44 9.34 8.58 0.46
CA ALA A 44 9.85 7.97 1.68
C ALA A 44 9.70 8.89 2.91
N ALA A 45 9.95 10.18 2.76
CA ALA A 45 9.78 11.16 3.84
C ALA A 45 8.30 11.34 4.23
N ASP A 46 7.41 11.48 3.24
CA ASP A 46 5.98 11.65 3.48
C ASP A 46 5.36 10.43 4.17
N LEU A 47 5.71 9.21 3.73
CA LEU A 47 5.28 7.97 4.38
C LEU A 47 5.77 7.88 5.84
N ARG A 48 6.99 8.32 6.14
CA ARG A 48 7.51 8.37 7.53
C ARG A 48 6.76 9.39 8.38
N GLU A 49 6.45 10.56 7.82
CA GLU A 49 5.63 11.57 8.51
C GLU A 49 4.23 11.02 8.80
N PHE A 50 3.62 10.32 7.84
CA PHE A 50 2.33 9.69 8.02
C PHE A 50 2.34 8.68 9.16
N VAL A 51 3.38 7.83 9.20
CA VAL A 51 3.57 6.84 10.27
C VAL A 51 3.76 7.51 11.63
N ALA A 52 4.55 8.59 11.70
CA ALA A 52 4.78 9.34 12.93
C ALA A 52 3.51 10.03 13.46
N GLY A 53 2.68 10.57 12.56
CA GLY A 53 1.35 11.11 12.90
C GLY A 53 0.33 10.03 13.27
N GLY A 54 0.60 8.77 12.91
CA GLY A 54 -0.26 7.64 13.19
C GLY A 54 -1.59 7.72 12.45
N TYR A 55 -1.67 8.33 11.28
CA TYR A 55 -2.93 8.46 10.56
C TYR A 55 -3.52 7.08 10.16
N ALA A 56 -4.81 7.05 9.87
CA ALA A 56 -5.57 5.81 9.62
C ALA A 56 -6.26 5.78 8.25
N PHE A 57 -5.94 6.73 7.37
CA PHE A 57 -6.48 6.83 6.02
C PHE A 57 -5.42 7.33 5.05
N ILE A 58 -5.18 6.58 3.97
CA ILE A 58 -4.25 6.94 2.89
C ILE A 58 -4.83 6.50 1.54
N SER A 59 -4.54 7.25 0.47
CA SER A 59 -4.95 6.90 -0.89
C SER A 59 -3.79 7.14 -1.85
N LEU A 60 -3.60 6.24 -2.83
CA LEU A 60 -2.59 6.43 -3.88
C LEU A 60 -2.85 7.64 -4.78
N SER A 61 -4.09 8.13 -4.82
CA SER A 61 -4.48 9.33 -5.58
C SER A 61 -3.84 10.63 -5.05
N SER A 62 -3.32 10.60 -3.82
CA SER A 62 -2.56 11.71 -3.22
C SER A 62 -1.16 11.86 -3.81
N TYR A 63 -0.62 10.80 -4.43
CA TYR A 63 0.73 10.77 -4.97
C TYR A 63 0.74 10.97 -6.49
N THR A 64 1.94 11.17 -7.05
CA THR A 64 2.14 11.14 -8.51
C THR A 64 1.92 9.72 -9.05
N ALA A 65 1.74 9.59 -10.38
CA ALA A 65 1.54 8.28 -11.00
C ALA A 65 2.78 7.38 -10.81
N GLU A 66 3.97 7.98 -10.89
CA GLU A 66 5.26 7.31 -10.70
C GLU A 66 5.41 6.79 -9.27
N GLN A 67 5.12 7.62 -8.27
CA GLN A 67 5.15 7.24 -6.86
C GLN A 67 4.10 6.16 -6.54
N GLY A 68 2.89 6.28 -7.09
CA GLY A 68 1.85 5.26 -6.94
C GLY A 68 2.29 3.91 -7.51
N ALA A 69 2.86 3.91 -8.72
CA ALA A 69 3.41 2.71 -9.36
C ALA A 69 4.56 2.09 -8.55
N GLU A 70 5.41 2.91 -7.96
CA GLU A 70 6.48 2.46 -7.09
C GLU A 70 5.96 1.78 -5.82
N VAL A 71 5.00 2.39 -5.12
CA VAL A 71 4.35 1.78 -3.94
C VAL A 71 3.74 0.42 -4.30
N MET A 72 2.97 0.37 -5.39
CA MET A 72 2.35 -0.86 -5.88
C MET A 72 3.38 -1.96 -6.16
N LYS A 73 4.48 -1.61 -6.82
CA LYS A 73 5.58 -2.54 -7.08
C LYS A 73 6.16 -3.13 -5.80
N VAL A 74 6.44 -2.30 -4.79
CA VAL A 74 6.97 -2.77 -3.50
C VAL A 74 5.96 -3.67 -2.78
N ILE A 75 4.68 -3.32 -2.79
CA ILE A 75 3.60 -4.14 -2.23
C ILE A 75 3.57 -5.52 -2.88
N ARG A 76 3.62 -5.60 -4.21
CA ARG A 76 3.57 -6.88 -4.93
C ARG A 76 4.83 -7.72 -4.74
N GLU A 77 6.00 -7.09 -4.82
CA GLU A 77 7.28 -7.82 -4.96
C GLU A 77 7.97 -8.11 -3.62
N LYS A 78 7.82 -7.24 -2.61
CA LYS A 78 8.61 -7.31 -1.38
C LYS A 78 7.78 -7.55 -0.12
N LEU A 79 6.57 -6.99 -0.05
CA LEU A 79 5.73 -7.06 1.16
C LEU A 79 5.35 -8.50 1.59
N PRO A 80 5.03 -9.45 0.69
CA PRO A 80 4.66 -10.80 1.10
C PRO A 80 5.77 -11.52 1.87
N ALA A 81 7.01 -11.35 1.44
CA ALA A 81 8.17 -11.91 2.13
C ALA A 81 8.41 -11.23 3.48
N ALA A 82 8.33 -9.90 3.53
CA ALA A 82 8.50 -9.14 4.76
C ALA A 82 7.47 -9.53 5.85
N VAL A 83 6.23 -9.82 5.45
CA VAL A 83 5.17 -10.23 6.39
C VAL A 83 5.43 -11.61 6.99
N GLU A 84 5.96 -12.57 6.22
CA GLU A 84 6.38 -13.86 6.77
C GLU A 84 7.51 -13.70 7.78
N GLU A 85 8.45 -12.78 7.55
CA GLU A 85 9.52 -12.48 8.52
C GLU A 85 9.00 -11.83 9.80
N TRP A 86 8.03 -10.92 9.67
CA TRP A 86 7.44 -10.23 10.82
C TRP A 86 6.59 -11.14 11.70
N LEU A 87 5.85 -12.05 11.07
CA LEU A 87 4.86 -12.90 11.72
C LEU A 87 4.94 -14.33 11.14
N PRO A 88 6.00 -15.10 11.44
CA PRO A 88 6.20 -16.42 10.88
C PRO A 88 5.02 -17.35 11.15
N GLY A 89 4.48 -17.96 10.09
CA GLY A 89 3.34 -18.88 10.18
C GLY A 89 1.98 -18.25 10.51
N HIS A 90 1.86 -16.91 10.58
CA HIS A 90 0.60 -16.25 10.91
C HIS A 90 -0.33 -16.13 9.69
N GLU A 91 -1.11 -17.18 9.43
CA GLU A 91 -1.98 -17.31 8.24
C GLU A 91 -2.89 -16.10 7.99
N GLY A 92 -3.55 -15.57 9.01
CA GLY A 92 -4.46 -14.42 8.83
C GLY A 92 -3.75 -13.13 8.40
N ALA A 93 -2.47 -12.97 8.74
CA ALA A 93 -1.70 -11.79 8.29
C ALA A 93 -1.29 -11.94 6.82
N ARG A 94 -0.93 -13.16 6.42
CA ARG A 94 -0.62 -13.49 5.02
C ARG A 94 -1.83 -13.33 4.11
N GLN A 95 -2.99 -13.86 4.51
CA GLN A 95 -4.24 -13.70 3.75
C GLN A 95 -4.57 -12.22 3.56
N HIS A 96 -4.46 -11.43 4.62
CA HIS A 96 -4.78 -10.02 4.54
C HIS A 96 -3.80 -9.20 3.67
N ILE A 97 -2.56 -9.65 3.56
CA ILE A 97 -1.57 -9.04 2.65
C ILE A 97 -1.76 -9.54 1.22
N ALA A 98 -2.16 -10.79 1.03
CA ALA A 98 -2.55 -11.31 -0.28
C ALA A 98 -3.74 -10.53 -0.85
N GLU A 99 -4.74 -10.19 -0.03
CA GLU A 99 -5.84 -9.30 -0.44
C GLU A 99 -5.32 -7.93 -0.93
N LEU A 100 -4.35 -7.32 -0.23
CA LEU A 100 -3.75 -6.06 -0.68
C LEU A 100 -3.00 -6.22 -2.01
N VAL A 101 -2.31 -7.34 -2.21
CA VAL A 101 -1.62 -7.63 -3.48
C VAL A 101 -2.62 -7.80 -4.61
N GLU A 102 -3.73 -8.51 -4.39
CA GLU A 102 -4.81 -8.66 -5.38
C GLU A 102 -5.39 -7.30 -5.80
N LEU A 103 -5.63 -6.39 -4.85
CA LEU A 103 -6.07 -5.03 -5.15
C LEU A 103 -5.06 -4.24 -5.99
N VAL A 104 -3.76 -4.42 -5.74
CA VAL A 104 -2.69 -3.81 -6.55
C VAL A 104 -2.67 -4.38 -7.96
N GLU A 105 -2.78 -5.70 -8.12
CA GLU A 105 -2.81 -6.35 -9.42
C GLU A 105 -4.02 -5.91 -10.25
N GLU A 106 -5.19 -5.76 -9.61
CA GLU A 106 -6.38 -5.19 -10.24
C GLU A 106 -6.16 -3.74 -10.69
N ALA A 107 -5.55 -2.91 -9.84
CA ALA A 107 -5.25 -1.52 -10.17
C ALA A 107 -4.23 -1.37 -11.31
N GLU A 108 -3.26 -2.28 -11.43
CA GLU A 108 -2.31 -2.26 -12.53
C GLU A 108 -2.92 -2.72 -13.85
N ALA A 109 -3.81 -3.72 -13.80
CA ALA A 109 -4.55 -4.23 -14.95
C ALA A 109 -5.59 -3.23 -15.50
N ALA A 110 -5.92 -2.20 -14.70
CA ALA A 110 -6.79 -1.12 -15.08
C ALA A 110 -6.39 -0.43 -16.39
N PRO A 111 -7.36 -0.08 -17.26
CA PRO A 111 -7.09 0.79 -18.38
C PRO A 111 -6.66 2.19 -17.91
N ASP A 112 -5.74 2.80 -18.66
CA ASP A 112 -5.28 4.16 -18.38
C ASP A 112 -6.44 5.17 -18.52
N ALA A 113 -6.38 6.24 -17.72
CA ALA A 113 -7.25 7.39 -17.89
C ALA A 113 -6.91 8.07 -19.23
N GLY A 114 -7.91 8.20 -20.10
CA GLY A 114 -7.77 8.82 -21.42
C GLY A 114 -7.68 10.33 -21.39
#